data_AF-A0A3D3DC91-F1
#
_entry.id   AF-A0A3D3DC91-F1
#
_cell.length_a   1.000
_cell.length_b   1.000
_cell.length_c   1.000
_cell.angle_alpha   90.00
_cell.angle_beta   90.00
_cell.angle_gamma   90.00
#
_symmetry.space_group_name_H-M   'P 1'
#
loop_
_entity.id
_entity.type
_entity.pdbx_description
1 polymer ?
#
loop_
_entity_poly.entity_id
_entity_poly.type
_entity_poly.pdbx_seq_one_letter_code
_entity_poly.pdbx_strand_id
1 'polypeptide(L)'
;TYCYSNLDQIIKMISQKDKISPSVIYSKLNGLPNEVLFLAIVESDTDIVKERVSSYFLKYKKESLYISGKELKELRVKPGPIYSQILNKLLSAQLDGEVKNKRDEIRLVKNILKGRNKI
;
A
#
# COMPACT_ATOMS: atom_id res chain seq x y z
N THR A 1 11.26 -20.65 -16.46
CA THR A 1 10.81 -19.52 -17.30
C THR A 1 9.33 -19.20 -17.08
N TYR A 2 8.84 -19.13 -15.84
CA TYR A 2 7.42 -18.88 -15.55
C TYR A 2 7.29 -17.82 -14.45
N CYS A 3 7.46 -16.54 -14.79
CA CYS A 3 7.09 -15.42 -13.90
C CYS A 3 5.82 -14.69 -14.36
N TYR A 4 5.21 -15.11 -15.47
CA TYR A 4 4.16 -14.35 -16.16
C TYR A 4 2.73 -14.85 -15.91
N SER A 5 2.55 -15.89 -15.10
CA SER A 5 1.24 -16.56 -14.92
C SER A 5 0.10 -15.64 -14.46
N ASN A 6 0.40 -14.46 -13.94
CA ASN A 6 -0.59 -13.49 -13.45
C ASN A 6 -0.56 -12.13 -14.17
N LEU A 7 0.17 -11.97 -15.27
CA LEU A 7 0.29 -10.68 -15.97
C LEU A 7 -1.07 -10.15 -16.44
N ASP A 8 -1.88 -11.00 -17.07
CA ASP A 8 -3.22 -10.63 -17.55
C ASP A 8 -4.13 -10.18 -16.41
N GLN A 9 -4.04 -10.82 -15.25
CA GLN A 9 -4.82 -10.43 -14.07
C GLN A 9 -4.37 -9.07 -13.53
N ILE A 10 -3.06 -8.81 -13.53
CA ILE A 10 -2.49 -7.53 -13.12
C ILE A 10 -2.98 -6.43 -14.07
N ILE A 11 -2.81 -6.61 -15.39
CA ILE A 11 -3.25 -5.67 -16.43
C ILE A 11 -4.75 -5.42 -16.29
N LYS A 12 -5.58 -6.48 -16.19
CA LYS A 12 -7.03 -6.35 -16.04
C LYS A 12 -7.42 -5.52 -14.82
N MET A 13 -6.73 -5.69 -13.69
CA MET A 13 -7.04 -4.94 -12.47
C MET A 13 -6.59 -3.47 -12.58
N ILE A 14 -5.36 -3.22 -13.03
CA ILE A 14 -4.86 -1.84 -13.16
C ILE A 14 -5.37 -1.10 -14.40
N SER A 15 -6.05 -1.74 -15.34
CA SER A 15 -6.72 -1.09 -16.47
C SER A 15 -8.17 -0.69 -16.20
N GLN A 16 -8.74 -1.06 -15.04
CA GLN A 16 -10.11 -0.69 -14.68
C GLN A 16 -10.28 0.84 -14.73
N LYS A 17 -11.31 1.32 -15.43
CA LYS A 17 -11.58 2.76 -15.60
C LYS A 17 -12.00 3.44 -14.31
N ASP A 18 -12.61 2.69 -13.39
CA ASP A 18 -13.02 3.23 -12.10
C ASP A 18 -11.82 3.68 -11.27
N LYS A 19 -12.05 4.66 -10.41
CA LYS A 19 -11.02 5.18 -9.52
C LYS A 19 -10.66 4.12 -8.47
N ILE A 20 -9.47 3.52 -8.62
CA ILE A 20 -8.88 2.63 -7.63
C ILE A 20 -8.10 3.47 -6.61
N SER A 21 -8.17 3.12 -5.33
CA SER A 21 -7.40 3.81 -4.29
C SER A 21 -5.89 3.56 -4.43
N PRO A 22 -5.05 4.56 -4.09
CA PRO A 22 -3.59 4.38 -4.05
C PRO A 22 -3.13 3.16 -3.24
N SER A 23 -3.77 2.89 -2.10
CA SER A 23 -3.45 1.72 -1.25
C SER A 23 -3.67 0.40 -1.96
N VAL A 24 -4.74 0.28 -2.76
CA VAL A 24 -5.04 -0.93 -3.55
C VAL A 24 -4.01 -1.10 -4.67
N ILE A 25 -3.67 -0.02 -5.37
CA ILE A 25 -2.61 -0.06 -6.39
C ILE A 25 -1.29 -0.52 -5.76
N TYR A 26 -0.89 0.12 -4.66
CA TYR A 26 0.33 -0.26 -3.94
C TYR A 26 0.31 -1.72 -3.52
N SER A 27 -0.76 -2.21 -2.87
CA SER A 27 -0.85 -3.58 -2.38
C SER A 27 -0.71 -4.63 -3.50
N LYS A 28 -1.07 -4.28 -4.73
CA LYS A 28 -1.06 -5.20 -5.87
C LYS A 28 0.25 -5.17 -6.65
N LEU A 29 0.88 -4.00 -6.74
CA LEU A 29 2.15 -3.84 -7.43
C LEU A 29 3.36 -4.09 -6.53
N ASN A 30 3.21 -3.87 -5.22
CA ASN A 30 4.29 -4.07 -4.26
C ASN A 30 4.66 -5.56 -4.15
N GLY A 31 5.95 -5.84 -4.29
CA GLY A 31 6.50 -7.20 -4.29
C GLY A 31 6.59 -7.85 -5.67
N LEU A 32 6.06 -7.21 -6.73
CA LEU A 32 6.27 -7.67 -8.09
C LEU A 32 7.66 -7.26 -8.61
N PRO A 33 8.31 -8.07 -9.45
CA PRO A 33 9.52 -7.66 -10.17
C PRO A 33 9.26 -6.45 -11.05
N ASN A 34 10.24 -5.56 -11.18
CA ASN A 34 10.08 -4.34 -11.99
C ASN A 34 9.81 -4.70 -13.47
N GLU A 35 10.41 -5.79 -13.97
CA GLU A 35 10.22 -6.30 -15.33
C GLU A 35 8.76 -6.66 -15.61
N VAL A 36 8.03 -7.21 -14.63
CA VAL A 36 6.60 -7.52 -14.74
C VAL A 36 5.78 -6.23 -14.83
N LEU A 37 6.14 -5.21 -14.06
CA LEU A 37 5.46 -3.91 -14.08
C LEU A 37 5.70 -3.18 -15.41
N PHE A 38 6.91 -3.23 -15.96
CA PHE A 38 7.21 -2.66 -17.26
C PHE A 38 6.51 -3.42 -18.39
N LEU A 39 6.50 -4.74 -18.34
CA LEU A 39 5.77 -5.56 -19.31
C LEU A 39 4.27 -5.24 -19.27
N ALA A 40 3.68 -5.04 -18.09
CA ALA A 40 2.28 -4.62 -17.97
C ALA A 40 1.98 -3.27 -18.63
N ILE A 41 2.96 -2.35 -18.68
CA ILE A 41 2.83 -1.09 -19.44
C ILE A 41 2.86 -1.36 -20.94
N VAL A 42 3.79 -2.20 -21.40
CA VAL A 42 4.01 -2.49 -22.83
C VAL A 42 2.84 -3.26 -23.43
N GLU A 43 2.30 -4.23 -22.70
CA GLU A 43 1.20 -5.11 -23.13
C GLU A 43 -0.20 -4.48 -22.94
N SER A 44 -0.28 -3.30 -22.33
CA SER A 44 -1.55 -2.61 -22.11
C SER A 44 -1.86 -1.62 -23.23
N ASP A 45 -3.05 -1.72 -23.81
CA ASP A 45 -3.57 -0.77 -24.80
C ASP A 45 -4.07 0.57 -24.20
N THR A 46 -3.99 0.73 -22.88
CA THR A 46 -4.54 1.91 -22.18
C THR A 46 -3.47 2.71 -21.43
N ASP A 47 -3.58 4.04 -21.49
CA ASP A 47 -2.72 4.95 -20.73
C ASP A 47 -2.92 4.86 -19.20
N ILE A 48 -4.07 4.35 -18.75
CA ILE A 48 -4.41 4.18 -17.33
C ILE A 48 -3.38 3.29 -16.63
N VAL A 49 -2.98 2.20 -17.27
CA VAL A 49 -1.98 1.28 -16.71
C VAL A 49 -0.64 1.99 -16.55
N LYS A 50 -0.21 2.71 -17.59
CA LYS A 50 1.02 3.50 -17.56
C LYS A 50 1.01 4.55 -16.45
N GLU A 51 -0.10 5.29 -16.30
CA GLU A 51 -0.26 6.30 -15.25
C GLU A 51 -0.18 5.70 -13.85
N ARG A 52 -0.86 4.56 -13.62
CA ARG A 52 -0.89 3.88 -12.32
C ARG A 52 0.46 3.29 -11.94
N VAL A 53 1.14 2.64 -12.88
CA VAL A 53 2.50 2.11 -12.64
C VAL A 53 3.49 3.25 -12.42
N SER A 54 3.38 4.35 -13.18
CA SER A 54 4.20 5.55 -12.97
C SER A 54 3.95 6.16 -11.58
N SER A 55 2.69 6.29 -11.17
CA SER A 55 2.33 6.79 -9.84
C SER A 55 2.86 5.89 -8.72
N TYR A 56 2.86 4.58 -8.92
CA TYR A 56 3.47 3.64 -7.98
C TYR A 56 4.97 3.92 -7.80
N PHE A 57 5.75 4.02 -8.87
CA PHE A 57 7.19 4.27 -8.77
C PHE A 57 7.54 5.67 -8.26
N LEU A 58 6.81 6.68 -8.70
CA LEU A 58 7.13 8.07 -8.40
C LEU A 58 6.64 8.52 -7.02
N LYS A 59 5.54 7.93 -6.55
CA LYS A 59 4.86 8.33 -5.29
C LYS A 59 4.82 7.16 -4.31
N TYR A 60 4.00 6.14 -4.58
CA TYR A 60 3.59 5.17 -3.57
C TYR A 60 4.74 4.31 -3.02
N LYS A 61 5.68 3.89 -3.88
CA LYS A 61 6.85 3.08 -3.49
C LYS A 61 7.84 3.84 -2.60
N LYS A 62 7.81 5.18 -2.62
CA LYS A 62 8.70 6.05 -1.85
C LYS A 62 8.10 6.49 -0.51
N GLU A 63 6.81 6.26 -0.31
CA GLU A 63 6.14 6.59 0.94
C GLU A 63 6.73 5.79 2.11
N SER A 64 6.97 6.49 3.21
CA SER A 64 7.39 5.88 4.47
C SER A 64 6.59 6.46 5.62
N LEU A 65 6.38 5.65 6.65
CA LEU A 65 5.63 6.03 7.83
C LEU A 65 6.47 6.90 8.76
N TYR A 66 5.82 7.81 9.48
CA TYR A 66 6.47 8.62 10.52
C TYR A 66 6.64 7.86 11.84
N ILE A 67 5.89 6.78 12.03
CA ILE A 67 5.93 5.84 13.16
C ILE A 67 6.57 4.55 12.68
N SER A 68 7.58 4.08 13.41
CA SER A 68 8.16 2.77 13.23
C SER A 68 7.69 1.79 14.32
N GLY A 69 8.16 0.55 14.27
CA GLY A 69 7.96 -0.41 15.35
C GLY A 69 8.49 0.07 16.70
N LYS A 70 9.50 0.95 16.73
CA LYS A 70 10.02 1.54 17.97
C LYS A 70 8.96 2.42 18.65
N GLU A 71 8.32 3.30 17.90
CA GLU A 71 7.24 4.15 18.40
C GLU A 71 6.02 3.33 18.84
N LEU A 72 5.71 2.22 18.14
CA LEU A 72 4.66 1.30 18.61
C LEU A 72 4.99 0.69 19.99
N LYS A 73 6.25 0.37 20.23
CA LYS A 73 6.71 -0.11 21.55
C LYS A 73 6.56 0.96 22.62
N GLU A 74 6.89 2.22 22.31
CA GLU A 74 6.70 3.36 23.22
C GLU A 74 5.21 3.62 23.52
N LEU A 75 4.33 3.36 22.54
CA LEU A 75 2.87 3.36 22.70
C LEU A 75 2.33 2.13 23.48
N ARG A 76 3.21 1.35 24.12
CA ARG A 76 2.89 0.14 24.89
C ARG A 76 2.22 -0.98 24.07
N VAL A 77 2.42 -0.99 22.75
CA VAL A 77 1.98 -2.11 21.91
C VAL A 77 2.97 -3.26 22.07
N LYS A 78 2.49 -4.44 22.48
CA LYS A 78 3.32 -5.64 22.58
C LYS A 78 3.80 -6.08 21.18
N PRO A 79 5.09 -6.40 21.00
CA PRO A 79 5.62 -6.84 19.73
C PRO A 79 4.97 -8.15 19.26
N GLY A 80 4.75 -8.28 17.96
CA GLY A 80 4.12 -9.45 17.34
C GLY A 80 3.42 -9.11 16.03
N PRO A 81 2.55 -10.00 15.51
CA PRO A 81 1.80 -9.79 14.25
C PRO A 81 0.94 -8.51 14.24
N ILE A 82 0.61 -7.97 15.41
CA ILE A 82 -0.09 -6.70 15.53
C ILE A 82 0.70 -5.52 14.97
N TYR A 83 2.04 -5.56 14.99
CA TYR A 83 2.87 -4.48 14.45
C TYR A 83 2.68 -4.36 12.95
N SER A 84 2.83 -5.47 12.21
CA SER A 84 2.62 -5.47 10.76
C SER A 84 1.19 -5.09 10.39
N GLN A 85 0.19 -5.54 11.16
CA GLN A 85 -1.20 -5.12 10.97
C GLN A 85 -1.41 -3.61 11.12
N ILE A 86 -0.82 -3.00 12.16
CA ILE A 86 -0.90 -1.55 12.39
C ILE A 86 -0.15 -0.80 11.29
N LEU A 87 1.09 -1.19 10.99
CA LEU A 87 1.92 -0.51 9.98
C LEU A 87 1.30 -0.61 8.58
N ASN A 88 0.76 -1.76 8.19
CA ASN A 88 0.07 -1.91 6.90
C ASN A 88 -1.18 -1.02 6.82
N LYS A 89 -1.92 -0.90 7.93
CA LYS A 89 -3.10 -0.02 7.98
C LYS A 89 -2.74 1.45 7.95
N LEU A 90 -1.67 1.85 8.64
CA LEU A 90 -1.11 3.21 8.56
C LEU A 90 -0.67 3.54 7.14
N LEU A 91 0.05 2.62 6.49
CA LEU A 91 0.55 2.82 5.12
C LEU A 91 -0.60 2.97 4.13
N SER A 92 -1.64 2.15 4.26
CA SER A 92 -2.83 2.24 3.43
C SER A 92 -3.53 3.60 3.61
N ALA A 93 -3.75 4.01 4.87
CA ALA A 93 -4.38 5.30 5.19
C ALA A 93 -3.54 6.50 4.71
N GLN A 94 -2.21 6.41 4.78
CA GLN A 94 -1.33 7.46 4.26
C GLN A 94 -1.39 7.55 2.74
N LEU A 95 -1.29 6.40 2.05
CA LEU A 95 -1.42 6.33 0.59
C LEU A 95 -2.75 6.89 0.10
N ASP A 96 -3.83 6.61 0.82
CA ASP A 96 -5.17 7.11 0.50
C ASP A 96 -5.41 8.57 0.94
N GLY A 97 -4.42 9.20 1.59
CA GLY A 97 -4.45 10.60 2.00
C GLY A 97 -5.26 10.89 3.27
N GLU A 98 -5.67 9.85 4.00
CA GLU A 98 -6.38 9.94 5.29
C GLU A 98 -5.46 10.38 6.44
N VAL A 99 -4.16 10.10 6.30
CA VAL A 99 -3.12 10.37 7.28
C VAL A 99 -2.00 11.13 6.59
N LYS A 100 -1.62 12.30 7.12
CA LYS A 100 -0.67 13.21 6.44
C LYS A 100 0.54 13.59 7.28
N ASN A 101 0.57 13.17 8.54
CA ASN A 101 1.61 13.54 9.48
C ASN A 101 1.64 12.57 10.66
N LYS A 102 2.72 12.65 11.46
CA LYS A 102 2.93 11.82 12.65
C LYS A 102 1.77 11.88 13.66
N ARG A 103 1.09 13.02 13.82
CA ARG A 103 -0.03 13.13 14.77
C ARG A 103 -1.24 12.33 14.31
N ASP A 104 -1.54 12.36 13.01
CA ASP A 104 -2.62 11.57 12.41
C ASP A 104 -2.33 10.06 12.52
N GLU A 105 -1.08 9.64 12.29
CA GLU A 105 -0.67 8.25 12.48
C GLU A 105 -0.89 7.80 13.93
N ILE A 106 -0.43 8.57 14.92
CA ILE A 106 -0.59 8.24 16.35
C ILE A 106 -2.10 8.14 16.69
N ARG A 107 -2.92 9.05 16.16
CA ARG A 107 -4.38 9.01 16.34
C ARG A 107 -4.97 7.72 15.78
N LEU A 108 -4.56 7.32 14.58
CA LEU A 108 -5.03 6.08 13.96
C LEU A 108 -4.60 4.84 14.76
N VAL A 109 -3.34 4.78 15.23
CA VAL A 109 -2.87 3.70 16.12
C VAL A 109 -3.76 3.58 17.36
N LYS A 110 -4.01 4.69 18.05
CA LYS A 110 -4.87 4.70 19.25
C LYS A 110 -6.29 4.21 18.95
N ASN A 111 -6.86 4.59 17.81
CA ASN A 111 -8.18 4.14 17.38
C ASN A 111 -8.22 2.63 17.11
N ILE A 112 -7.18 2.09 16.45
CA ILE A 112 -7.05 0.64 16.22
C ILE A 112 -7.00 -0.13 17.54
N LEU A 113 -6.22 0.36 18.51
CA LEU A 113 -6.09 -0.27 19.83
C LEU A 113 -7.41 -0.22 20.63
N LYS A 114 -8.12 0.91 20.61
CA LYS A 114 -9.44 1.04 21.26
C LYS A 114 -10.47 0.09 20.68
N GLY A 115 -10.48 -0.10 19.36
CA GLY A 115 -11.41 -1.02 18.69
C GLY A 115 -11.18 -2.48 19.06
N ARG A 116 -9.93 -2.86 19.38
CA ARG A 116 -9.57 -4.24 19.78
C ARG A 116 -9.94 -4.59 21.21
N ASN A 117 -9.89 -3.62 22.13
CA ASN A 117 -10.24 -3.85 23.54
C ASN A 117 -11.76 -3.94 23.79
N LYS A 118 -12.59 -3.84 22.74
CA LYS A 118 -14.05 -3.98 22.81
C LYS A 118 -14.55 -5.39 22.49
N ILE A 119 -13.66 -6.40 22.52
CA ILE A 119 -13.99 -7.81 22.30
C ILE A 119 -13.60 -8.58 23.55
#